data_AF-A0A8J5T8C2-F1
#
_entry.id   AF-A0A8J5T8C2-F1
#
_cell.length_a   1.000
_cell.length_b   1.000
_cell.length_c   1.000
_cell.angle_alpha   90.00
_cell.angle_beta   90.00
_cell.angle_gamma   90.00
#
_symmetry.space_group_name_H-M   'P 1'
#
loop_
_entity.id
_entity.type
_entity.pdbx_description
1 polymer ?
#
loop_
_entity_poly.entity_id
_entity_poly.type
_entity_poly.pdbx_seq_one_letter_code
_entity_poly.pdbx_strand_id
1 'polypeptide(L)'
;MSKELERDFDMGDEIGRGRFGVVRRCASRSTGEAYAVKSVDRSRLSDDLDRSLAEMEPKLAQLAAADNPGVVQVHAVYEDEVWTHMVMDLCTGTDLLDWIRLRCGKAVPEPDAAAMVARLAEALALCHRSGVAHRDVKPDNVILDASSGDGPPRLRLADFGCAAYVGDGRSAEGLVGTPHYVAPEVVAGGEYGVKADVWSAGVVMYVLLTGGALPFGGETASDVFAAVLRGNLRFPPSLFSGVSPAAKDLMRRMMCRDVYRRLSAEQVMGTTTSNSSSFHW
;
A
#
# COMPACT_ATOMS: atom_id res chain seq x y z
N MET A 1 7.89 -5.44 -25.90
CA MET A 1 7.95 -4.05 -25.45
C MET A 1 7.52 -3.19 -26.61
N SER A 2 6.71 -2.16 -26.34
CA SER A 2 6.22 -1.30 -27.41
C SER A 2 7.37 -0.52 -28.05
N LYS A 3 7.29 -0.32 -29.37
CA LYS A 3 8.29 0.46 -30.13
C LYS A 3 8.41 1.91 -29.63
N GLU A 4 7.31 2.46 -29.12
CA GLU A 4 7.27 3.83 -28.59
C GLU A 4 8.03 3.95 -27.27
N LEU A 5 7.90 2.96 -26.37
CA LEU A 5 8.65 2.95 -25.11
C LEU A 5 10.17 2.86 -25.38
N GLU A 6 10.59 2.01 -26.30
CA GLU A 6 12.02 1.85 -26.66
C GLU A 6 12.60 3.09 -27.35
N ARG A 7 11.75 3.86 -28.06
CA ARG A 7 12.12 5.14 -28.67
C ARG A 7 12.32 6.24 -27.63
N ASP A 8 11.57 6.20 -26.54
CA ASP A 8 11.54 7.29 -25.54
C ASP A 8 12.45 7.00 -24.33
N PHE A 9 12.71 5.72 -24.02
CA PHE A 9 13.47 5.30 -22.83
C PHE A 9 14.55 4.25 -23.12
N ASP A 10 15.67 4.38 -22.42
CA ASP A 10 16.70 3.36 -22.29
C ASP A 10 16.40 2.44 -21.10
N MET A 11 16.41 1.14 -21.34
CA MET A 11 15.98 0.14 -20.37
C MET A 11 17.16 -0.43 -19.61
N GLY A 12 17.01 -0.54 -18.29
CA GLY A 12 18.02 -1.08 -17.39
C GLY A 12 17.57 -2.36 -16.71
N ASP A 13 18.18 -2.61 -15.55
CA ASP A 13 18.02 -3.84 -14.78
C ASP A 13 16.60 -4.03 -14.23
N GLU A 14 16.24 -5.29 -14.01
CA GLU A 14 15.07 -5.67 -13.23
C GLU A 14 15.30 -5.30 -11.76
N ILE A 15 14.38 -4.51 -11.20
CA ILE A 15 14.44 -4.03 -9.81
C ILE A 15 13.31 -4.61 -8.96
N GLY A 16 12.33 -5.26 -9.57
CA GLY A 16 11.24 -5.90 -8.86
C GLY A 16 10.34 -6.72 -9.77
N ARG A 17 9.55 -7.59 -9.16
CA ARG A 17 8.56 -8.42 -9.84
C ARG A 17 7.30 -8.48 -8.99
N GLY A 18 6.21 -7.94 -9.53
CA GLY A 18 4.90 -7.92 -8.87
C GLY A 18 4.00 -9.07 -9.32
N ARG A 19 2.73 -9.01 -8.92
CA ARG A 19 1.70 -10.02 -9.24
C ARG A 19 1.54 -10.25 -10.74
N PHE A 20 1.53 -9.17 -11.53
CA PHE A 20 1.20 -9.22 -12.96
C PHE A 20 2.37 -8.96 -13.89
N GLY A 21 3.53 -8.58 -13.36
CA GLY A 21 4.54 -7.95 -14.20
C GLY A 21 5.90 -7.76 -13.56
N VAL A 22 6.80 -7.24 -14.38
CA VAL A 22 8.19 -6.95 -14.02
C VAL A 22 8.38 -5.45 -13.94
N VAL A 23 9.12 -4.99 -12.94
CA VAL A 23 9.54 -3.60 -12.79
C VAL A 23 11.02 -3.52 -13.16
N ARG A 24 11.36 -2.66 -14.11
CA ARG A 24 12.75 -2.36 -14.49
C ARG A 24 13.08 -0.90 -14.26
N ARG A 25 14.34 -0.61 -14.00
CA ARG A 25 14.85 0.76 -14.13
C ARG A 25 14.82 1.17 -15.61
N CYS A 26 14.54 2.43 -15.89
CA CYS A 26 14.76 3.02 -17.20
C CYS A 26 15.27 4.46 -17.07
N ALA A 27 15.74 5.04 -18.17
CA ALA A 27 16.14 6.44 -18.24
C ALA A 27 15.52 7.09 -19.48
N SER A 28 15.00 8.30 -19.36
CA SER A 28 14.51 9.05 -20.52
C SER A 28 15.66 9.33 -21.48
N ARG A 29 15.48 9.03 -22.76
CA ARG A 29 16.49 9.32 -23.79
C ARG A 29 16.65 10.82 -24.05
N SER A 30 15.60 11.62 -23.79
CA SER A 30 15.63 13.06 -24.04
C SER A 30 16.25 13.85 -22.89
N THR A 31 16.03 13.44 -21.63
CA THR A 31 16.51 14.17 -20.44
C THR A 31 17.61 13.46 -19.67
N GLY A 32 17.79 12.15 -19.86
CA GLY A 32 18.66 11.30 -19.03
C GLY A 32 18.10 11.01 -17.64
N GLU A 33 16.90 11.50 -17.30
CA GLU A 33 16.28 11.32 -16.00
C GLU A 33 15.87 9.87 -15.77
N ALA A 34 16.05 9.38 -14.53
CA ALA A 34 15.84 7.98 -14.18
C ALA A 34 14.41 7.72 -13.67
N TYR A 35 13.82 6.63 -14.14
CA TYR A 35 12.48 6.19 -13.83
C TYR A 35 12.44 4.68 -13.56
N ALA A 36 11.29 4.20 -13.10
CA ALA A 36 10.94 2.79 -13.12
C ALA A 36 9.86 2.55 -14.16
N VAL A 37 9.83 1.37 -14.76
CA VAL A 37 8.75 0.95 -15.66
C VAL A 37 8.20 -0.41 -15.26
N LYS A 38 6.93 -0.45 -14.89
CA LYS A 38 6.18 -1.68 -14.63
C LYS A 38 5.59 -2.18 -15.94
N SER A 39 5.91 -3.41 -16.32
CA SER A 39 5.46 -4.04 -17.57
C SER A 39 4.60 -5.27 -17.26
N VAL A 40 3.37 -5.29 -17.75
CA VAL A 40 2.39 -6.36 -17.54
C VAL A 40 2.07 -7.04 -18.87
N ASP A 41 2.17 -8.37 -18.91
CA ASP A 41 1.78 -9.20 -20.05
C ASP A 41 0.31 -9.61 -19.89
N ARG A 42 -0.58 -8.92 -20.61
CA ARG A 42 -2.04 -9.16 -20.53
C ARG A 42 -2.43 -10.52 -21.08
N SER A 43 -1.61 -11.14 -21.94
CA SER A 43 -1.88 -12.48 -22.48
C SER A 43 -1.68 -13.59 -21.46
N ARG A 44 -0.92 -13.33 -20.39
CA ARG A 44 -0.69 -14.29 -19.29
C ARG A 44 -1.78 -14.24 -18.22
N LEU A 45 -2.72 -13.30 -18.32
CA LEU A 45 -3.82 -13.15 -17.37
C LEU A 45 -4.97 -14.06 -17.81
N SER A 46 -5.08 -15.21 -17.14
CA SER A 46 -6.11 -16.21 -17.41
C SER A 46 -7.46 -15.91 -16.74
N ASP A 47 -7.43 -15.17 -15.63
CA ASP A 47 -8.61 -14.82 -14.84
C ASP A 47 -9.19 -13.46 -15.26
N ASP A 48 -10.52 -13.36 -15.36
CA ASP A 48 -11.20 -12.14 -15.82
C ASP A 48 -11.06 -10.99 -14.82
N LEU A 49 -10.98 -11.27 -13.52
CA LEU A 49 -10.70 -10.26 -12.49
C LEU A 49 -9.28 -9.73 -12.68
N ASP A 50 -8.29 -10.60 -12.85
CA ASP A 50 -6.90 -10.19 -13.07
C ASP A 50 -6.74 -9.34 -14.34
N ARG A 51 -7.45 -9.69 -15.43
CA ARG A 51 -7.47 -8.88 -16.66
C ARG A 51 -8.07 -7.50 -16.42
N SER A 52 -9.22 -7.43 -15.74
CA SER A 52 -9.87 -6.16 -15.42
C SER A 52 -9.01 -5.28 -14.51
N LEU A 53 -8.31 -5.88 -13.54
CA LEU A 53 -7.38 -5.19 -12.64
C LEU A 53 -6.21 -4.58 -13.42
N ALA A 54 -5.55 -5.37 -14.28
CA ALA A 54 -4.42 -4.90 -15.08
C ALA A 54 -4.81 -3.78 -16.06
N GLU A 55 -6.02 -3.83 -16.63
CA GLU A 55 -6.52 -2.79 -17.55
C GLU A 55 -6.84 -1.48 -16.80
N MET A 56 -7.35 -1.56 -15.58
CA MET A 56 -7.73 -0.38 -14.80
C MET A 56 -6.56 0.22 -14.01
N GLU A 57 -5.53 -0.56 -13.69
CA GLU A 57 -4.40 -0.15 -12.87
C GLU A 57 -3.78 1.20 -13.30
N PRO A 58 -3.43 1.46 -14.58
CA PRO A 58 -2.82 2.74 -14.97
C PRO A 58 -3.70 3.95 -14.68
N LYS A 59 -5.01 3.83 -14.96
CA LYS A 59 -5.98 4.91 -14.75
C LYS A 59 -6.16 5.19 -13.26
N LEU A 60 -6.26 4.14 -12.44
CA LEU A 60 -6.44 4.27 -10.99
C LEU A 60 -5.16 4.78 -10.31
N ALA A 61 -3.98 4.35 -10.76
CA ALA A 61 -2.71 4.86 -10.27
C ALA A 61 -2.56 6.37 -10.55
N GLN A 62 -2.87 6.81 -11.79
CA GLN A 62 -2.88 8.23 -12.14
C GLN A 62 -3.87 9.04 -11.30
N LEU A 63 -5.10 8.55 -11.13
CA LEU A 63 -6.13 9.21 -10.34
C LEU A 63 -5.78 9.29 -8.84
N ALA A 64 -5.14 8.25 -8.31
CA ALA A 64 -4.68 8.22 -6.91
C ALA A 64 -3.45 9.11 -6.68
N ALA A 65 -2.58 9.25 -7.68
CA ALA A 65 -1.35 10.04 -7.63
C ALA A 65 -1.60 11.54 -7.80
N ALA A 66 -2.69 11.93 -8.47
CA ALA A 66 -3.06 13.32 -8.69
C ALA A 66 -3.15 14.10 -7.37
N ASP A 67 -2.34 15.16 -7.24
CA ASP A 67 -2.18 15.97 -6.02
C ASP A 67 -1.86 15.16 -4.75
N ASN A 68 -1.25 13.98 -4.92
CA ASN A 68 -0.93 13.07 -3.83
C ASN A 68 0.57 12.74 -3.79
N PRO A 69 1.38 13.52 -3.05
CA PRO A 69 2.82 13.28 -2.95
C PRO A 69 3.15 12.00 -2.17
N GLY A 70 2.18 11.42 -1.46
CA GLY A 70 2.30 10.16 -0.74
C GLY A 70 2.14 8.91 -1.62
N VAL A 71 1.95 9.07 -2.94
CA VAL A 71 1.81 7.98 -3.92
C VAL A 71 2.91 8.08 -4.98
N VAL A 72 3.39 6.95 -5.49
CA VAL A 72 4.33 6.88 -6.62
C VAL A 72 3.68 7.50 -7.87
N GLN A 73 4.32 8.50 -8.48
CA GLN A 73 3.74 9.19 -9.62
C GLN A 73 3.88 8.38 -10.91
N VAL A 74 2.86 8.46 -11.77
CA VAL A 74 2.85 7.87 -13.10
C VAL A 74 3.12 8.96 -14.14
N HIS A 75 4.17 8.81 -14.93
CA HIS A 75 4.63 9.80 -15.91
C HIS A 75 4.13 9.52 -17.32
N ALA A 76 4.09 8.24 -17.70
CA ALA A 76 3.64 7.82 -19.03
C ALA A 76 3.08 6.40 -18.99
N VAL A 77 2.17 6.11 -19.92
CA VAL A 77 1.61 4.78 -20.12
C VAL A 77 1.72 4.45 -21.60
N TYR A 78 2.31 3.30 -21.91
CA TYR A 78 2.42 2.77 -23.26
C TYR A 78 1.70 1.43 -23.32
N GLU A 79 0.83 1.26 -24.31
CA GLU A 79 0.03 0.05 -24.46
C GLU A 79 0.14 -0.47 -25.90
N ASP A 80 0.36 -1.77 -26.05
CA ASP A 80 0.18 -2.51 -27.29
C ASP A 80 -0.80 -3.67 -27.06
N GLU A 81 -1.14 -4.47 -28.07
CA GLU A 81 -2.14 -5.54 -27.96
C GLU A 81 -1.90 -6.52 -26.79
N VAL A 82 -0.64 -6.73 -26.38
CA VAL A 82 -0.26 -7.72 -25.38
C VAL A 82 0.24 -7.08 -24.09
N TRP A 83 0.91 -5.93 -24.16
CA TRP A 83 1.61 -5.32 -23.05
C TRP A 83 1.04 -3.98 -22.63
N THR A 84 1.02 -3.76 -21.32
CA THR A 84 0.87 -2.44 -20.70
C THR A 84 2.16 -2.10 -19.98
N HIS A 85 2.71 -0.92 -20.25
CA HIS A 85 3.93 -0.39 -19.65
C HIS A 85 3.65 0.94 -18.96
N MET A 86 3.88 1.00 -17.65
CA MET A 86 3.69 2.20 -16.84
C MET A 86 5.03 2.75 -16.40
N VAL A 87 5.40 3.93 -16.91
CA VAL A 87 6.59 4.68 -16.47
C VAL A 87 6.21 5.49 -15.22
N MET A 88 6.98 5.31 -14.16
CA MET A 88 6.68 5.83 -12.83
C MET A 88 7.95 6.33 -12.13
N ASP A 89 7.79 7.04 -11.01
CA ASP A 89 8.94 7.47 -10.20
C ASP A 89 9.86 6.29 -9.86
N LEU A 90 11.17 6.52 -9.98
CA LEU A 90 12.17 5.64 -9.40
C LEU A 90 12.43 6.05 -7.96
N CYS A 91 11.78 5.36 -7.01
CA CYS A 91 12.13 5.52 -5.60
C CYS A 91 13.48 4.86 -5.30
N THR A 92 14.37 5.56 -4.59
CA THR A 92 15.78 5.13 -4.41
C THR A 92 16.06 4.41 -3.09
N GLY A 93 15.09 4.36 -2.17
CA GLY A 93 15.20 3.58 -0.94
C GLY A 93 14.56 2.19 -1.03
N THR A 94 14.32 1.57 0.12
CA THR A 94 13.72 0.22 0.21
C THR A 94 12.21 0.31 0.41
N ASP A 95 11.51 -0.81 0.20
CA ASP A 95 10.19 -0.96 0.78
C ASP A 95 10.25 -1.03 2.32
N LEU A 96 9.10 -0.83 2.96
CA LEU A 96 8.96 -0.80 4.41
C LEU A 96 9.15 -2.20 5.01
N LEU A 97 8.86 -3.28 4.27
CA LEU A 97 9.06 -4.64 4.75
C LEU A 97 10.55 -4.91 4.97
N ASP A 98 11.39 -4.63 3.98
CA ASP A 98 12.83 -4.78 4.06
C ASP A 98 13.43 -3.84 5.09
N TRP A 99 12.93 -2.62 5.21
CA TRP A 99 13.33 -1.71 6.28
C TRP A 99 13.03 -2.26 7.69
N ILE A 100 11.86 -2.88 7.89
CA ILE A 100 11.51 -3.55 9.15
C ILE A 100 12.43 -4.76 9.38
N ARG A 101 12.72 -5.56 8.35
CA ARG A 101 13.61 -6.74 8.45
C ARG A 101 15.01 -6.36 8.88
N LEU A 102 15.55 -5.24 8.40
CA LEU A 102 16.85 -4.71 8.81
C LEU A 102 16.93 -4.36 10.31
N ARG A 103 15.78 -4.22 10.99
CA ARG A 103 15.72 -4.04 12.45
C ARG A 103 15.79 -5.34 13.23
N CYS A 104 15.89 -6.50 12.57
CA CYS A 104 16.10 -7.82 13.18
C CYS A 104 15.10 -8.13 14.31
N GLY A 105 13.81 -7.87 14.09
CA GLY A 105 12.75 -8.14 15.07
C GLY A 105 12.57 -7.05 16.14
N LYS A 106 13.35 -5.97 16.11
CA LYS A 106 13.15 -4.84 17.04
C LYS A 106 11.95 -4.01 16.62
N ALA A 107 11.07 -3.75 17.57
CA ALA A 107 9.96 -2.83 17.42
C ALA A 107 10.44 -1.44 16.98
N VAL A 108 9.65 -0.80 16.13
CA VAL A 108 9.86 0.59 15.74
C VAL A 108 9.47 1.49 16.92
N PRO A 109 10.29 2.49 17.29
CA PRO A 109 9.93 3.44 18.32
C PRO A 109 8.57 4.08 18.03
N GLU A 110 7.77 4.23 19.07
CA GLU A 110 6.38 4.65 18.94
C GLU A 110 6.20 6.00 18.19
N PRO A 111 7.04 7.04 18.40
CA PRO A 111 6.97 8.28 17.62
C PRO A 111 7.28 8.09 16.12
N ASP A 112 8.24 7.22 15.78
CA ASP A 112 8.59 6.95 14.38
C ASP A 112 7.45 6.18 13.68
N ALA A 113 6.87 5.19 14.39
CA ALA A 113 5.71 4.47 13.91
C ALA A 113 4.49 5.39 13.72
N ALA A 114 4.28 6.35 14.64
CA ALA A 114 3.23 7.36 14.53
C ALA A 114 3.42 8.25 13.30
N ALA A 115 4.65 8.72 13.05
CA ALA A 115 4.98 9.50 11.86
C ALA A 115 4.70 8.71 10.56
N MET A 116 5.10 7.45 10.50
CA MET A 116 4.88 6.58 9.32
C MET A 116 3.39 6.30 9.09
N VAL A 117 2.64 5.95 10.14
CA VAL A 117 1.20 5.71 10.04
C VAL A 117 0.45 6.98 9.66
N ALA A 118 0.86 8.15 10.16
CA ALA A 118 0.28 9.44 9.77
C ALA A 118 0.46 9.70 8.27
N ARG A 119 1.67 9.49 7.73
CA ARG A 119 1.94 9.69 6.29
C ARG A 119 1.21 8.67 5.42
N LEU A 120 1.13 7.41 5.84
CA LEU A 120 0.36 6.39 5.14
C LEU A 120 -1.15 6.73 5.14
N ALA A 121 -1.68 7.18 6.29
CA ALA A 121 -3.07 7.62 6.39
C ALA A 121 -3.35 8.85 5.53
N GLU A 122 -2.41 9.79 5.44
CA GLU A 122 -2.51 10.97 4.57
C GLU A 122 -2.56 10.57 3.08
N ALA A 123 -1.66 9.68 2.64
CA ALA A 123 -1.66 9.15 1.27
C ALA A 123 -2.98 8.43 0.94
N LEU A 124 -3.47 7.59 1.86
CA LEU A 124 -4.74 6.89 1.70
C LEU A 124 -5.93 7.83 1.69
N ALA A 125 -5.96 8.84 2.55
CA ALA A 125 -7.03 9.83 2.58
C ALA A 125 -7.16 10.57 1.24
N LEU A 126 -6.03 10.90 0.60
CA LEU A 126 -6.01 11.49 -0.73
C LEU A 126 -6.54 10.53 -1.81
N CYS A 127 -6.13 9.25 -1.80
CA CYS A 127 -6.71 8.23 -2.68
C CYS A 127 -8.23 8.08 -2.47
N HIS A 128 -8.67 8.07 -1.20
CA HIS A 128 -10.06 7.85 -0.83
C HIS A 128 -10.95 9.02 -1.28
N ARG A 129 -10.44 10.25 -1.21
CA ARG A 129 -11.11 11.45 -1.75
C ARG A 129 -11.26 11.43 -3.27
N SER A 130 -10.31 10.84 -4.00
CA SER A 130 -10.45 10.64 -5.44
C SER A 130 -11.28 9.40 -5.81
N GLY A 131 -11.85 8.70 -4.81
CA GLY A 131 -12.69 7.52 -5.00
C GLY A 131 -11.90 6.25 -5.27
N VAL A 132 -10.60 6.21 -5.00
CA VAL A 132 -9.74 5.04 -5.22
C VAL A 132 -9.51 4.29 -3.90
N ALA A 133 -9.88 3.01 -3.87
CA ALA A 133 -9.46 2.06 -2.84
C ALA A 133 -8.24 1.26 -3.35
N HIS A 134 -7.18 1.16 -2.55
CA HIS A 134 -5.94 0.48 -2.96
C HIS A 134 -6.07 -1.05 -2.89
N ARG A 135 -6.72 -1.57 -1.84
CA ARG A 135 -7.03 -2.99 -1.59
C ARG A 135 -5.84 -3.96 -1.45
N ASP A 136 -4.60 -3.46 -1.35
CA ASP A 136 -3.40 -4.27 -1.05
C ASP A 136 -2.36 -3.45 -0.28
N VAL A 137 -2.81 -2.69 0.73
CA VAL A 137 -1.90 -1.94 1.60
C VAL A 137 -1.15 -2.93 2.49
N LYS A 138 0.18 -2.95 2.35
CA LYS A 138 1.10 -3.80 3.12
C LYS A 138 2.50 -3.17 3.09
N PRO A 139 3.43 -3.58 3.98
CA PRO A 139 4.77 -2.99 4.02
C PRO A 139 5.54 -3.10 2.69
N ASP A 140 5.32 -4.15 1.90
CA ASP A 140 5.93 -4.34 0.57
C ASP A 140 5.54 -3.23 -0.43
N ASN A 141 4.34 -2.67 -0.30
CA ASN A 141 3.80 -1.65 -1.19
C ASN A 141 4.03 -0.23 -0.65
N VAL A 142 4.76 -0.08 0.45
CA VAL A 142 5.09 1.22 1.05
C VAL A 142 6.60 1.44 0.90
N ILE A 143 7.00 2.36 0.02
CA ILE A 143 8.39 2.65 -0.28
C ILE A 143 8.88 3.83 0.56
N LEU A 144 10.08 3.71 1.15
CA LEU A 144 10.77 4.78 1.85
C LEU A 144 11.73 5.47 0.87
N ASP A 145 11.22 6.44 0.13
CA ASP A 145 11.97 7.13 -0.92
C ASP A 145 12.99 8.11 -0.35
N ALA A 146 14.28 7.85 -0.60
CA ALA A 146 15.41 8.66 -0.18
C ALA A 146 15.84 9.69 -1.25
N SER A 147 15.08 9.85 -2.33
CA SER A 147 15.38 10.80 -3.42
C SER A 147 15.47 12.26 -2.96
N SER A 148 14.87 12.60 -1.81
CA SER A 148 14.85 13.96 -1.25
C SER A 148 16.16 14.42 -0.58
N GLY A 149 17.26 13.66 -0.69
CA GLY A 149 18.57 14.03 -0.14
C GLY A 149 18.72 13.72 1.34
N ASP A 150 19.46 14.54 2.10
CA ASP A 150 19.85 14.30 3.50
C ASP A 150 18.69 14.35 4.53
N GLY A 151 17.45 14.57 4.08
CA GLY A 151 16.26 14.57 4.93
C GLY A 151 15.75 13.15 5.26
N PRO A 152 14.72 13.03 6.13
CA PRO A 152 14.05 11.75 6.33
C PRO A 152 13.42 11.26 5.02
N PRO A 153 13.42 9.95 4.75
CA PRO A 153 12.83 9.41 3.53
C PRO A 153 11.33 9.68 3.49
N ARG A 154 10.81 9.91 2.28
CA ARG A 154 9.39 10.12 2.04
C ARG A 154 8.69 8.78 1.93
N LEU A 155 7.56 8.63 2.62
CA LEU A 155 6.70 7.47 2.45
C LEU A 155 5.91 7.59 1.14
N ARG A 156 6.04 6.61 0.25
CA ARG A 156 5.35 6.53 -1.04
C ARG A 156 4.59 5.21 -1.14
N LEU A 157 3.27 5.27 -1.27
CA LEU A 157 2.43 4.12 -1.55
C LEU A 157 2.51 3.75 -3.04
N ALA A 158 2.74 2.48 -3.33
CA ALA A 158 3.00 1.94 -4.66
C ALA A 158 2.11 0.72 -4.97
N ASP A 159 2.12 0.30 -6.23
CA ASP A 159 1.41 -0.89 -6.74
C ASP A 159 -0.12 -0.85 -6.58
N PHE A 160 -0.78 -0.19 -7.53
CA PHE A 160 -2.25 -0.10 -7.62
C PHE A 160 -2.86 -1.27 -8.41
N GLY A 161 -2.12 -2.39 -8.57
CA GLY A 161 -2.61 -3.56 -9.32
C GLY A 161 -3.85 -4.21 -8.71
N CYS A 162 -4.13 -4.02 -7.42
CA CYS A 162 -5.38 -4.46 -6.81
C CYS A 162 -6.40 -3.33 -6.66
N ALA A 163 -6.15 -2.11 -7.12
CA ALA A 163 -7.02 -0.98 -6.83
C ALA A 163 -8.42 -1.11 -7.47
N ALA A 164 -9.38 -0.36 -6.95
CA ALA A 164 -10.70 -0.19 -7.55
C ALA A 164 -11.20 1.24 -7.36
N TYR A 165 -12.05 1.68 -8.29
CA TYR A 165 -12.82 2.90 -8.13
C TYR A 165 -14.12 2.61 -7.36
N VAL A 166 -14.28 3.25 -6.22
CA VAL A 166 -15.42 3.15 -5.29
C VAL A 166 -16.04 4.52 -5.00
N GLY A 167 -15.80 5.50 -5.88
CA GLY A 167 -16.48 6.80 -5.86
C GLY A 167 -17.92 6.71 -6.38
N ASP A 168 -18.67 7.80 -6.24
CA ASP A 168 -20.04 7.95 -6.76
C ASP A 168 -21.03 6.85 -6.34
N GLY A 169 -20.89 6.35 -5.11
CA GLY A 169 -21.75 5.30 -4.56
C GLY A 169 -21.45 3.89 -5.07
N ARG A 170 -20.34 3.70 -5.80
CA ARG A 170 -19.86 2.38 -6.22
C ARG A 170 -19.13 1.68 -5.08
N SER A 171 -19.11 0.36 -5.15
CA SER A 171 -18.37 -0.52 -4.25
C SER A 171 -17.46 -1.43 -5.06
N ALA A 172 -16.47 -2.01 -4.39
CA ALA A 172 -15.61 -3.04 -4.93
C ALA A 172 -16.06 -4.41 -4.46
N GLU A 173 -15.76 -5.43 -5.26
CA GLU A 173 -16.00 -6.84 -4.94
C GLU A 173 -14.72 -7.66 -5.18
N GLY A 174 -14.79 -8.94 -4.82
CA GLY A 174 -13.73 -9.91 -5.04
C GLY A 174 -12.71 -9.97 -3.91
N LEU A 175 -12.18 -11.17 -3.68
CA LEU A 175 -11.13 -11.44 -2.71
C LEU A 175 -9.76 -11.13 -3.33
N VAL A 176 -9.32 -9.88 -3.17
CA VAL A 176 -8.00 -9.41 -3.62
C VAL A 176 -7.14 -8.96 -2.43
N GLY A 177 -5.84 -8.81 -2.70
CA GLY A 177 -4.86 -8.40 -1.70
C GLY A 177 -4.22 -9.57 -0.96
N THR A 178 -3.32 -9.22 -0.04
CA THR A 178 -2.46 -10.19 0.64
C THR A 178 -3.14 -10.72 1.92
N PRO A 179 -3.25 -12.05 2.14
CA PRO A 179 -4.12 -12.62 3.17
C PRO A 179 -4.00 -12.07 4.59
N HIS A 180 -2.79 -11.69 5.01
CA HIS A 180 -2.57 -11.17 6.36
C HIS A 180 -3.03 -9.73 6.57
N TYR A 181 -3.31 -8.99 5.49
CA TYR A 181 -3.64 -7.57 5.51
C TYR A 181 -5.08 -7.29 5.07
N VAL A 182 -5.80 -8.27 4.51
CA VAL A 182 -7.17 -8.07 4.04
C VAL A 182 -8.16 -7.87 5.19
N ALA A 183 -9.17 -7.04 4.94
CA ALA A 183 -10.22 -6.73 5.91
C ALA A 183 -11.30 -7.84 5.96
N PRO A 184 -12.05 -7.98 7.07
CA PRO A 184 -13.06 -9.03 7.21
C PRO A 184 -14.17 -8.99 6.15
N GLU A 185 -14.57 -7.80 5.71
CA GLU A 185 -15.59 -7.64 4.68
C GLU A 185 -15.13 -8.11 3.29
N VAL A 186 -13.83 -8.01 3.00
CA VAL A 186 -13.22 -8.55 1.77
C VAL A 186 -13.24 -10.07 1.80
N VAL A 187 -12.86 -10.66 2.95
CA VAL A 187 -12.86 -12.11 3.16
C VAL A 187 -14.28 -12.70 3.16
N ALA A 188 -15.27 -11.94 3.65
CA ALA A 188 -16.66 -12.33 3.63
C ALA A 188 -17.27 -12.35 2.21
N GLY A 189 -16.58 -11.81 1.20
CA GLY A 189 -17.02 -11.81 -0.19
C GLY A 189 -18.18 -10.84 -0.47
N GLY A 190 -18.38 -9.84 0.37
CA GLY A 190 -19.37 -8.79 0.15
C GLY A 190 -18.82 -7.61 -0.64
N GLU A 191 -19.67 -6.61 -0.86
CA GLU A 191 -19.25 -5.31 -1.36
C GLU A 191 -18.49 -4.53 -0.27
N TYR A 192 -17.42 -3.84 -0.66
CA TYR A 192 -16.61 -3.05 0.27
C TYR A 192 -16.06 -1.78 -0.39
N GLY A 193 -15.67 -0.83 0.46
CA GLY A 193 -15.13 0.47 0.03
C GLY A 193 -13.76 0.76 0.63
N VAL A 194 -13.39 2.03 0.63
CA VAL A 194 -12.07 2.54 1.03
C VAL A 194 -11.61 2.15 2.45
N LYS A 195 -12.55 1.87 3.37
CA LYS A 195 -12.21 1.51 4.76
C LYS A 195 -11.52 0.16 4.90
N ALA A 196 -11.53 -0.68 3.85
CA ALA A 196 -10.68 -1.87 3.80
C ALA A 196 -9.20 -1.50 3.92
N ASP A 197 -8.75 -0.40 3.28
CA ASP A 197 -7.37 0.06 3.35
C ASP A 197 -6.97 0.52 4.76
N VAL A 198 -7.92 1.07 5.54
CA VAL A 198 -7.67 1.51 6.92
C VAL A 198 -7.43 0.31 7.85
N TRP A 199 -8.12 -0.81 7.61
CA TRP A 199 -7.83 -2.06 8.31
C TRP A 199 -6.41 -2.52 8.00
N SER A 200 -6.05 -2.57 6.72
CA SER A 200 -4.72 -2.96 6.26
C SER A 200 -3.62 -2.05 6.82
N ALA A 201 -3.82 -0.73 6.87
CA ALA A 201 -2.92 0.21 7.54
C ALA A 201 -2.81 -0.04 9.06
N GLY A 202 -3.89 -0.49 9.71
CA GLY A 202 -3.87 -0.91 11.11
C GLY A 202 -3.02 -2.17 11.33
N VAL A 203 -3.05 -3.10 10.38
CA VAL A 203 -2.13 -4.25 10.38
C VAL A 203 -0.68 -3.79 10.20
N VAL A 204 -0.39 -2.85 9.28
CA VAL A 204 0.95 -2.25 9.12
C VAL A 204 1.43 -1.63 10.44
N MET A 205 0.59 -0.86 11.13
CA MET A 205 0.90 -0.28 12.44
C MET A 205 1.27 -1.36 13.48
N TYR A 206 0.52 -2.46 13.52
CA TYR A 206 0.81 -3.59 14.40
C TYR A 206 2.18 -4.22 14.08
N VAL A 207 2.49 -4.41 12.80
CA VAL A 207 3.79 -4.96 12.35
C VAL A 207 4.94 -4.05 12.77
N LEU A 208 4.81 -2.73 12.61
CA LEU A 208 5.81 -1.74 13.04
C LEU A 208 6.08 -1.83 14.55
N LEU A 209 5.02 -1.79 15.36
CA LEU A 209 5.13 -1.74 16.83
C LEU A 209 5.56 -3.06 17.46
N THR A 210 5.48 -4.17 16.73
CA THR A 210 5.95 -5.49 17.18
C THR A 210 7.27 -5.91 16.56
N GLY A 211 7.78 -5.16 15.58
CA GLY A 211 8.99 -5.51 14.84
C GLY A 211 8.81 -6.67 13.86
N GLY A 212 7.58 -6.94 13.39
CA GLY A 212 7.33 -7.96 12.36
C GLY A 212 6.22 -8.97 12.66
N ALA A 213 5.59 -8.94 13.85
CA ALA A 213 4.51 -9.86 14.16
C ALA A 213 3.20 -9.44 13.48
N LEU A 214 2.33 -10.40 13.16
CA LEU A 214 1.03 -10.16 12.54
C LEU A 214 -0.10 -10.32 13.57
N PRO A 215 -1.17 -9.52 13.50
CA PRO A 215 -2.29 -9.57 14.45
C PRO A 215 -3.20 -10.78 14.23
N PHE A 216 -3.29 -11.27 13.00
CA PHE A 216 -4.10 -12.43 12.60
C PHE A 216 -3.20 -13.41 11.86
N GLY A 217 -2.97 -14.58 12.47
CA GLY A 217 -2.09 -15.60 11.94
C GLY A 217 -2.79 -16.93 11.72
N GLY A 218 -2.13 -17.81 10.98
CA GLY A 218 -2.56 -19.15 10.63
C GLY A 218 -1.48 -19.86 9.81
N GLU A 219 -1.55 -21.19 9.71
CA GLU A 219 -0.59 -21.96 8.92
C GLU A 219 -0.92 -21.89 7.42
N THR A 220 -2.21 -21.75 7.09
CA THR A 220 -2.71 -21.61 5.73
C THR A 220 -3.44 -20.29 5.52
N ALA A 221 -3.63 -19.87 4.26
CA ALA A 221 -4.45 -18.70 3.94
C ALA A 221 -5.88 -18.82 4.49
N SER A 222 -6.46 -20.03 4.49
CA SER A 222 -7.78 -20.30 5.07
C SER A 222 -7.80 -20.05 6.58
N ASP A 223 -6.74 -20.44 7.29
CA ASP A 223 -6.65 -20.20 8.74
C ASP A 223 -6.54 -18.71 9.05
N VAL A 224 -5.75 -17.98 8.26
CA VAL A 224 -5.61 -16.52 8.35
C VAL A 224 -6.96 -15.85 8.10
N PHE A 225 -7.66 -16.22 7.03
CA PHE A 225 -9.00 -15.71 6.72
C PHE A 225 -9.99 -15.99 7.85
N ALA A 226 -9.98 -17.20 8.43
CA ALA A 226 -10.80 -17.51 9.59
C ALA A 226 -10.44 -16.65 10.81
N ALA A 227 -9.16 -16.34 11.03
CA ALA A 227 -8.71 -15.43 12.10
C ALA A 227 -9.14 -13.99 11.87
N VAL A 228 -9.03 -13.49 10.63
CA VAL A 228 -9.48 -12.16 10.21
C VAL A 228 -11.00 -12.03 10.41
N LEU A 229 -11.78 -13.02 9.97
CA LEU A 229 -13.24 -13.04 10.15
C LEU A 229 -13.64 -13.04 11.63
N ARG A 230 -12.88 -13.72 12.51
CA ARG A 230 -13.09 -13.61 13.97
C ARG A 230 -12.74 -12.22 14.48
N GLY A 231 -11.70 -11.58 13.94
CA GLY A 231 -11.22 -10.25 14.28
C GLY A 231 -10.87 -10.08 15.76
N ASN A 232 -10.36 -11.15 16.38
CA ASN A 232 -9.94 -11.18 17.77
C ASN A 232 -8.55 -10.54 17.92
N LEU A 233 -8.49 -9.22 17.81
CA LEU A 233 -7.26 -8.45 17.97
C LEU A 233 -6.77 -8.54 19.43
N ARG A 234 -5.50 -8.93 19.61
CA ARG A 234 -4.87 -9.09 20.93
C ARG A 234 -3.58 -8.30 21.01
N PHE A 235 -3.20 -7.92 22.24
CA PHE A 235 -1.94 -7.25 22.53
C PHE A 235 -1.17 -8.03 23.60
N PRO A 236 -0.48 -9.13 23.23
CA PRO A 236 0.28 -9.94 24.17
C PRO A 236 1.30 -9.10 24.94
N PRO A 237 1.41 -9.21 26.28
CA PRO A 237 2.37 -8.43 27.07
C PRO A 237 3.83 -8.60 26.61
N SER A 238 4.19 -9.76 26.05
CA SER A 238 5.52 -10.02 25.49
C SER A 238 5.90 -9.11 24.33
N LEU A 239 4.92 -8.58 23.59
CA LEU A 239 5.13 -7.69 22.45
C LEU A 239 4.73 -6.24 22.74
N PHE A 240 3.79 -6.03 23.68
CA PHE A 240 3.12 -4.74 23.87
C PHE A 240 3.29 -4.13 25.27
N SER A 241 4.22 -4.63 26.09
CA SER A 241 4.50 -4.04 27.41
C SER A 241 4.97 -2.59 27.33
N GLY A 242 5.74 -2.24 26.29
CA GLY A 242 6.26 -0.89 26.04
C GLY A 242 5.41 0.00 25.14
N VAL A 243 4.24 -0.47 24.69
CA VAL A 243 3.36 0.26 23.76
C VAL A 243 2.23 0.96 24.51
N SER A 244 2.00 2.24 24.20
CA SER A 244 1.03 3.06 24.93
C SER A 244 -0.43 2.57 24.78
N PRO A 245 -1.30 2.91 25.74
CA PRO A 245 -2.73 2.69 25.60
C PRO A 245 -3.34 3.37 24.37
N ALA A 246 -2.85 4.55 24.00
CA ALA A 246 -3.33 5.33 22.85
C ALA A 246 -3.05 4.60 21.52
N ALA A 247 -1.83 4.09 21.32
CA ALA A 247 -1.49 3.29 20.15
C ALA A 247 -2.37 2.02 20.04
N LYS A 248 -2.64 1.36 21.17
CA LYS A 248 -3.54 0.20 21.24
C LYS A 248 -4.99 0.56 20.90
N ASP A 249 -5.47 1.72 21.37
CA ASP A 249 -6.81 2.21 21.03
C ASP A 249 -6.94 2.51 19.53
N LEU A 250 -5.96 3.20 18.95
CA LEU A 250 -5.96 3.49 17.53
C LEU A 250 -5.99 2.20 16.69
N MET A 251 -5.14 1.20 17.00
CA MET A 251 -5.18 -0.09 16.32
C MET A 251 -6.55 -0.79 16.43
N ARG A 252 -7.24 -0.72 17.58
CA ARG A 252 -8.61 -1.26 17.72
C ARG A 252 -9.62 -0.55 16.83
N ARG A 253 -9.46 0.76 16.65
CA ARG A 253 -10.38 1.60 15.85
C ARG A 253 -10.11 1.49 14.35
N MET A 254 -8.85 1.28 13.95
CA MET A 254 -8.45 0.97 12.57
C MET A 254 -8.84 -0.46 12.17
N MET A 255 -8.62 -1.45 13.05
CA MET A 255 -9.01 -2.85 12.83
C MET A 255 -10.37 -3.17 13.48
N CYS A 256 -11.32 -2.26 13.34
CA CYS A 256 -12.70 -2.49 13.79
C CYS A 256 -13.44 -3.34 12.74
N ARG A 257 -14.03 -4.48 13.16
CA ARG A 257 -14.80 -5.35 12.26
C ARG A 257 -16.03 -4.65 11.68
N ASP A 258 -16.68 -3.81 12.47
CA ASP A 258 -17.80 -2.99 12.02
C ASP A 258 -17.28 -1.82 11.19
N VAL A 259 -17.50 -1.88 9.88
CA VAL A 259 -17.03 -0.87 8.90
C VAL A 259 -17.60 0.52 9.19
N TYR A 260 -18.80 0.62 9.76
CA TYR A 260 -19.39 1.92 10.10
C TYR A 260 -18.69 2.58 11.28
N ARG A 261 -18.17 1.76 12.21
CA ARG A 261 -17.41 2.22 13.38
C ARG A 261 -15.91 2.33 13.12
N ARG A 262 -15.40 1.68 12.07
CA ARG A 262 -14.01 1.79 11.64
C ARG A 262 -13.69 3.21 11.19
N LEU A 263 -12.52 3.69 11.59
CA LEU A 263 -12.04 5.01 11.18
C LEU A 263 -11.90 5.12 9.66
N SER A 264 -12.07 6.34 9.17
CA SER A 264 -11.55 6.79 7.88
C SER A 264 -10.05 7.09 7.98
N ALA A 265 -9.37 7.17 6.83
CA ALA A 265 -7.98 7.57 6.78
C ALA A 265 -7.77 9.00 7.32
N GLU A 266 -8.72 9.92 7.05
CA GLU A 266 -8.73 11.29 7.61
C GLU A 266 -8.80 11.30 9.14
N GLN A 267 -9.61 10.42 9.74
CA GLN A 267 -9.71 10.33 11.19
C GLN A 267 -8.43 9.76 11.83
N VAL A 268 -7.76 8.82 11.17
CA VAL A 268 -6.45 8.29 11.62
C VAL A 268 -5.38 9.39 11.55
N MET A 269 -5.37 10.17 10.48
CA MET A 269 -4.48 11.33 10.36
C MET A 269 -4.74 12.34 11.50
N GLY A 270 -6.00 12.65 11.80
CA GLY A 270 -6.34 13.54 12.92
C GLY A 270 -5.85 13.03 14.28
N THR A 271 -5.83 11.72 14.50
CA THR A 271 -5.32 11.12 15.76
C THR A 271 -3.81 11.13 15.89
N THR A 272 -3.06 11.36 14.80
CA THR A 272 -1.59 11.29 14.77
C THR A 272 -0.93 12.67 14.62
N THR A 273 -1.69 13.76 14.75
CA THR A 273 -1.21 15.13 14.45
C THR A 273 -0.65 15.91 15.64
N SER A 274 0.28 16.80 15.27
CA SER A 274 1.35 17.41 16.05
C SER A 274 0.93 18.52 17.00
N ASN A 275 1.31 18.40 18.27
CA ASN A 275 1.74 19.56 19.05
C ASN A 275 3.28 19.55 19.08
N SER A 276 3.90 20.46 18.32
CA SER A 276 5.34 20.80 18.32
C SER A 276 6.33 19.63 18.21
N SER A 277 6.92 19.46 17.02
CA SER A 277 8.17 18.73 16.76
C SER A 277 8.24 17.22 17.09
N SER A 278 7.14 16.59 17.49
CA SER A 278 7.12 15.17 17.86
C SER A 278 5.76 14.53 17.54
N PHE A 279 5.78 13.36 16.90
CA PHE A 279 4.57 12.57 16.61
C PHE A 279 4.20 11.73 17.83
N HIS A 280 2.93 11.82 18.24
CA HIS A 280 2.33 11.05 19.33
C HIS A 280 0.93 10.60 18.89
N TRP A 281 0.38 9.56 19.54
CA TRP A 281 -0.97 9.05 19.31
C TRP A 281 -2.02 9.70 20.20
#